data_AF-A0A963B4L5-F1
#
_entry.id   AF-A0A963B4L5-F1
#
_cell.length_a   1.000
_cell.length_b   1.000
_cell.length_c   1.000
_cell.angle_alpha   90.00
_cell.angle_beta   90.00
_cell.angle_gamma   90.00
#
_symmetry.space_group_name_H-M   'P 1'
#
loop_
_entity.id
_entity.type
_entity.pdbx_description
1 polymer ?
#
loop_
_entity_poly.entity_id
_entity_poly.type
_entity_poly.pdbx_seq_one_letter_code
_entity_poly.pdbx_strand_id
1 'polypeptide(L)' 'MGVPVLLSRSGITQMGLDLARRVGVTLIARAKGRHFLVYHGAERIRFDAVPE' A
#
# COMPACT_ATOMS: atom_id res chain seq x y z
N MET A 1 6.61 16.73 1.37
CA MET A 1 6.21 15.79 2.44
C MET A 1 6.91 14.47 2.19
N GLY A 2 7.73 14.01 3.15
CA GLY A 2 8.58 12.82 3.02
C GLY A 2 7.96 11.56 3.62
N VAL A 3 6.68 11.31 3.37
CA VAL A 3 6.00 10.08 3.80
C VAL A 3 6.01 9.10 2.63
N PRO A 4 6.87 8.06 2.62
CA PRO A 4 7.02 7.17 1.47
C PRO A 4 5.95 6.07 1.38
N VAL A 5 5.18 5.85 2.45
CA VAL A 5 4.21 4.76 2.57
C VAL A 5 2.92 5.23 3.23
N LEU A 6 1.79 4.86 2.63
CA LEU A 6 0.45 5.05 3.18
C LEU A 6 -0.20 3.68 3.41
N LEU A 7 -0.83 3.51 4.57
CA LEU A 7 -1.51 2.26 4.96
C LEU A 7 -2.95 2.53 5.42
N SER A 8 -3.88 1.71 4.93
CA SER A 8 -5.30 1.75 5.33
C SER A 8 -5.84 0.37 5.70
N ARG A 9 -6.66 0.30 6.75
CA ARG A 9 -7.44 -0.91 7.08
C ARG A 9 -8.64 -1.09 6.15
N SER A 10 -9.21 0.02 5.69
CA SER A 10 -10.35 0.04 4.77
C SER A 10 -9.88 -0.10 3.32
N GLY A 11 -10.79 0.10 2.37
CA GLY A 11 -10.43 0.22 0.96
C GLY A 11 -9.80 1.56 0.63
N ILE A 12 -9.53 1.74 -0.65
CA ILE A 12 -9.10 3.01 -1.24
C ILE A 12 -10.04 3.38 -2.38
N THR A 13 -10.07 4.67 -2.72
CA THR A 13 -10.78 5.16 -3.91
C THR A 13 -9.85 5.14 -5.11
N GLN A 14 -10.43 5.14 -6.31
CA GLN A 14 -9.68 5.23 -7.56
C GLN A 14 -8.80 6.52 -7.58
N MET A 15 -9.37 7.65 -7.15
CA MET A 15 -8.65 8.91 -7.02
C MET A 15 -7.43 8.79 -6.08
N GLY A 16 -7.57 8.06 -4.96
CA GLY A 16 -6.47 7.81 -4.03
C GLY A 16 -5.33 6.99 -4.63
N LEU A 17 -5.65 6.00 -5.46
CA LEU A 17 -4.66 5.22 -6.21
C LEU A 17 -3.93 6.10 -7.25
N ASP A 18 -4.65 6.93 -7.99
CA ASP A 18 -4.05 7.82 -8.97
C ASP A 18 -3.16 8.88 -8.32
N LEU A 19 -3.54 9.37 -7.15
CA LEU A 19 -2.68 10.25 -6.38
C LEU A 19 -1.41 9.53 -5.92
N ALA A 20 -1.53 8.30 -5.40
CA ALA A 20 -0.37 7.52 -4.96
C ALA A 20 0.62 7.27 -6.11
N ARG A 21 0.13 6.97 -7.31
CA ARG A 21 0.93 6.82 -8.54
C ARG A 21 1.63 8.12 -8.94
N ARG A 22 0.90 9.24 -8.94
CA ARG A 22 1.45 10.57 -9.31
C ARG A 22 2.51 11.06 -8.33
N VAL A 23 2.32 10.82 -7.04
CA VAL A 23 3.25 11.25 -5.99
C VAL A 23 4.39 10.23 -5.80
N GLY A 24 4.20 8.99 -6.24
CA GLY A 24 5.21 7.93 -6.14
C GLY A 24 5.30 7.29 -4.75
N VAL A 25 4.22 7.35 -3.95
CA VAL A 25 4.18 6.74 -2.61
C VAL A 25 3.69 5.30 -2.66
N THR A 26 4.22 4.45 -1.79
CA THR A 26 3.70 3.08 -1.62
C THR A 26 2.31 3.15 -0.99
N LEU A 27 1.33 2.47 -1.58
CA LEU A 27 -0.04 2.45 -1.08
C LEU A 27 -0.44 1.03 -0.72
N ILE A 28 -0.70 0.80 0.57
CA ILE A 28 -1.19 -0.46 1.12
C ILE A 28 -2.60 -0.23 1.65
N ALA A 29 -3.53 -1.12 1.34
CA ALA A 29 -4.89 -1.05 1.87
C ALA A 29 -5.46 -2.44 2.14
N ARG A 30 -6.69 -2.49 2.69
CA ARG A 30 -7.31 -3.74 3.20
C ARG A 30 -6.44 -4.44 4.25
N ALA A 31 -5.62 -3.69 4.99
CA ALA A 31 -4.73 -4.24 6.00
C ALA A 31 -5.55 -4.72 7.22
N LYS A 32 -5.68 -6.05 7.37
CA LYS A 32 -6.40 -6.68 8.47
C LYS A 32 -5.69 -7.98 8.88
N GLY A 33 -5.27 -8.04 10.14
CA GLY A 33 -4.49 -9.18 10.63
C GLY A 33 -3.20 -9.35 9.83
N ARG A 34 -3.01 -10.54 9.26
CA ARG A 34 -1.85 -10.89 8.42
C ARG A 34 -2.09 -10.70 6.92
N HIS A 35 -3.22 -10.12 6.54
CA HIS A 35 -3.58 -9.88 5.13
C HIS A 35 -3.56 -8.39 4.80
N PHE A 36 -3.08 -8.07 3.61
CA PHE A 36 -3.08 -6.72 3.05
C PHE A 36 -2.99 -6.80 1.53
N LEU A 37 -3.30 -5.69 0.86
CA LEU A 37 -3.11 -5.52 -0.57
C LEU A 37 -2.18 -4.35 -0.83
N VAL A 38 -1.20 -4.55 -1.71
CA VAL A 38 -0.32 -3.49 -2.21
C VAL A 38 -0.91 -2.97 -3.51
N TYR A 39 -1.40 -1.74 -3.50
CA TYR A 39 -2.01 -1.09 -4.67
C TYR A 39 -0.98 -0.33 -5.52
N HIS A 40 0.12 0.13 -4.93
CA HIS A 40 1.23 0.80 -5.61
C HIS A 40 2.53 0.64 -4.82
N GLY A 41 3.67 0.53 -5.50
CA GLY A 41 4.99 0.48 -4.86
C GLY A 41 5.42 -0.89 -4.35
N ALA A 42 4.89 -1.98 -4.91
CA ALA A 42 5.22 -3.35 -4.50
C ALA A 42 6.72 -3.67 -4.64
N GLU A 43 7.38 -3.07 -5.62
CA GLU A 43 8.83 -3.16 -5.84
C GLU A 43 9.67 -2.59 -4.68
N ARG A 44 9.06 -1.78 -3.81
CA ARG A 44 9.70 -1.21 -2.61
C ARG A 44 9.48 -2.07 -1.36
N ILE A 45 8.78 -3.19 -1.47
CA ILE A 45 8.42 -4.05 -0.33
C ILE A 45 9.24 -5.34 -0.38
N ARG A 46 9.96 -5.63 0.70
CA ARG A 46 10.58 -6.93 0.94
C ARG A 46 9.68 -7.74 1.85
N PHE A 47 9.20 -8.89 1.36
CA PHE A 47 8.45 -9.85 2.16
C PHE A 47 9.45 -10.78 2.87
N ASP A 48 9.37 -10.86 4.19
CA ASP A 48 10.28 -11.63 5.06
C ASP A 48 9.60 -12.81 5.76
N ALA A 49 8.28 -12.97 5.59
CA ALA A 49 7.49 -14.07 6.11
C ALA A 49 6.73 -14.80 4.99
N VAL A 50 6.67 -16.13 5.10
CA VAL A 50 5.82 -16.96 4.23
C VAL A 50 4.37 -16.83 4.74
N PRO A 51 3.38 -16.64 3.85
CA PRO A 51 1.97 -16.70 4.24
C PRO A 51 1.63 -18.06 4.87
N GLU A 52 0.84 -18.05 5.95
CA GLU A 52 0.25 -19.26 6.54
C GLU A 52 -0.93 -19.77 5.69
#